data_AF-A0A256Z9M7-F1
#
_entry.id   AF-A0A256Z9M7-F1
#
_cell.length_a   1.000
_cell.length_b   1.000
_cell.length_c   1.000
_cell.angle_alpha   90.00
_cell.angle_beta   90.00
_cell.angle_gamma   90.00
#
_symmetry.space_group_name_H-M   'P 1'
#
loop_
_entity.id
_entity.type
_entity.pdbx_description
1 polymer ?
#
loop_
_entity_poly.entity_id
_entity_poly.type
_entity_poly.pdbx_seq_one_letter_code
_entity_poly.pdbx_strand_id
1 'polypeptide(L)'
;MFPLVHISFIGPNVTLVAPPDLEDATLSDSAWREAYKQAVFDVVRACKPLYLSVGNEVNKWYEKYGADANDPNGFQHFVNLYEEIYDCVKKLTPQTKVFCTFAREIVSENREADLNVLSMFDPEKMDLLVFTSYPYAVQGINKPSDIPDNYYFDALNCLPDKPVGFSELGWSSMEVFGGEQAQADFTSSWASHQRARN
;
A
#
# COMPACT_ATOMS: atom_id res chain seq x y z
N MET A 1 0.65 20.89 -5.10
CA MET A 1 1.05 19.56 -4.60
C MET A 1 0.35 19.38 -3.26
N PHE A 2 -0.47 18.34 -3.11
CA PHE A 2 -1.10 18.02 -1.82
C PHE A 2 -0.25 16.96 -1.13
N PRO A 3 0.01 17.08 0.18
CA PRO A 3 0.76 16.06 0.90
C PRO A 3 -0.06 14.76 0.97
N LEU A 4 0.62 13.64 0.72
CA LEU A 4 0.15 12.33 1.14
C LEU A 4 0.49 12.17 2.62
N VAL A 5 -0.52 11.87 3.45
CA VAL A 5 -0.32 11.49 4.84
C VAL A 5 -0.39 9.98 4.94
N HIS A 6 0.65 9.37 5.50
CA HIS A 6 0.77 7.93 5.60
C HIS A 6 0.89 7.50 7.07
N ILE A 7 0.03 6.59 7.51
CA ILE A 7 -0.02 6.11 8.89
C ILE A 7 0.04 4.59 8.86
N SER A 8 1.23 4.02 9.07
CA SER A 8 1.44 2.58 9.03
C SER A 8 1.33 1.94 10.42
N PHE A 9 0.75 0.74 10.48
CA PHE A 9 0.79 -0.13 11.66
C PHE A 9 1.95 -1.13 11.61
N ILE A 10 2.62 -1.24 10.46
CA ILE A 10 3.68 -2.21 10.21
C ILE A 10 5.03 -1.56 10.50
N GLY A 11 5.81 -2.21 11.37
CA GLY A 11 7.15 -1.83 11.77
C GLY A 11 8.23 -2.73 11.16
N PRO A 12 9.48 -2.62 11.64
CA PRO A 12 10.59 -3.47 11.19
C PRO A 12 10.25 -4.96 11.28
N ASN A 13 10.75 -5.76 10.33
CA ASN A 13 10.49 -7.21 10.26
C ASN A 13 8.99 -7.58 10.22
N VAL A 14 8.13 -6.67 9.75
CA VAL A 14 6.67 -6.86 9.68
C VAL A 14 6.11 -7.18 11.06
N THR A 15 6.49 -6.41 12.08
CA THR A 15 5.91 -6.47 13.43
C THR A 15 4.90 -5.35 13.63
N LEU A 16 4.00 -5.49 14.61
CA LEU A 16 3.07 -4.42 14.95
C LEU A 16 3.82 -3.23 15.55
N VAL A 17 3.54 -2.02 15.07
CA VAL A 17 3.97 -0.80 15.75
C VAL A 17 2.99 -0.55 16.90
N ALA A 18 3.48 -0.65 18.13
CA ALA A 18 2.68 -0.43 19.32
C ALA A 18 3.34 0.62 20.24
N PRO A 19 2.54 1.39 21.00
CA PRO A 19 3.07 2.23 22.07
C PRO A 19 3.66 1.36 23.20
N PRO A 20 4.53 1.92 24.07
CA PRO A 20 5.24 1.16 25.11
C PRO A 20 4.36 0.38 26.10
N ASP A 21 3.11 0.81 26.29
CA ASP A 21 2.12 0.15 27.15
C ASP A 21 1.37 -1.01 26.47
N LEU A 22 1.63 -1.26 25.18
CA LEU A 22 0.97 -2.27 24.34
C LEU A 22 1.97 -3.10 23.51
N GLU A 23 3.22 -3.28 23.98
CA GLU A 23 4.29 -3.92 23.19
C GLU A 23 3.97 -5.36 22.73
N ASP A 24 3.17 -6.10 23.50
CA ASP A 24 2.73 -7.46 23.17
C ASP A 24 1.38 -7.52 22.42
N ALA A 25 0.86 -6.36 22.01
CA ALA A 25 -0.42 -6.29 21.31
C ALA A 25 -0.38 -7.02 19.96
N THR A 26 -1.55 -7.49 19.57
CA THR A 26 -1.79 -8.09 18.26
C THR A 26 -2.77 -7.22 17.47
N LEU A 27 -2.90 -7.47 16.19
CA LEU A 27 -3.81 -6.72 15.32
C LEU A 27 -5.29 -6.82 15.74
N SER A 28 -5.64 -7.90 16.45
CA SER A 28 -6.96 -8.15 17.04
C SER A 28 -7.18 -7.47 18.41
N ASP A 29 -6.12 -6.96 19.05
CA ASP A 29 -6.20 -6.34 20.38
C ASP A 29 -7.02 -5.04 20.35
N SER A 30 -8.04 -4.95 21.22
CA SER A 30 -8.98 -3.84 21.20
C SER A 30 -8.36 -2.52 21.66
N ALA A 31 -7.47 -2.54 22.65
CA ALA A 31 -6.82 -1.34 23.15
C ALA A 31 -5.89 -0.75 22.08
N TRP A 32 -5.12 -1.60 21.40
CA TRP A 32 -4.26 -1.19 20.31
C TRP A 32 -5.06 -0.65 19.11
N ARG A 33 -6.14 -1.33 18.71
CA ARG A 33 -7.01 -0.89 17.61
C ARG A 33 -7.59 0.50 17.87
N GLU A 34 -8.07 0.76 19.08
CA GLU A 34 -8.59 2.07 19.44
C GLU A 34 -7.48 3.14 19.43
N ALA A 35 -6.30 2.82 19.95
CA ALA A 35 -5.16 3.74 19.90
C ALA A 35 -4.75 4.08 18.45
N TYR A 36 -4.69 3.09 17.56
CA TYR A 36 -4.38 3.29 16.14
C TYR A 36 -5.45 4.13 15.43
N LYS A 37 -6.74 3.81 15.62
CA LYS A 37 -7.85 4.62 15.08
C LYS A 37 -7.77 6.06 15.55
N GLN A 38 -7.56 6.27 16.84
CA GLN A 38 -7.48 7.60 17.42
C GLN A 38 -6.32 8.41 16.82
N ALA A 39 -5.14 7.80 16.66
CA ALA A 39 -4.00 8.43 16.00
C ALA A 39 -4.32 8.86 14.56
N VAL A 40 -5.00 8.00 13.78
CA VAL A 40 -5.47 8.35 12.44
C VAL A 40 -6.44 9.54 12.48
N PHE A 41 -7.43 9.51 13.37
CA PHE A 41 -8.44 10.56 13.45
C PHE A 41 -7.87 11.89 13.92
N ASP A 42 -6.90 11.89 14.83
CA ASP A 42 -6.25 13.11 15.29
C ASP A 42 -5.48 13.79 14.17
N VAL A 43 -4.79 13.01 13.34
CA VAL A 43 -4.14 13.52 12.13
C VAL A 43 -5.17 14.09 11.17
N VAL A 44 -6.26 13.36 10.88
CA VAL A 44 -7.33 13.83 9.98
C VAL A 44 -7.97 15.13 10.46
N ARG A 45 -8.25 15.25 11.77
CA ARG A 45 -8.81 16.47 12.36
C ARG A 45 -7.84 17.64 12.27
N ALA A 46 -6.55 17.39 12.50
CA ALA A 46 -5.51 18.42 12.51
C ALA A 46 -5.19 18.96 11.11
N CYS A 47 -5.00 18.08 10.11
CA CYS A 47 -4.50 18.49 8.80
C CYS A 47 -5.50 18.36 7.64
N LYS A 48 -6.62 17.64 7.82
CA LYS A 48 -7.67 17.42 6.79
C LYS A 48 -7.07 17.01 5.43
N PRO A 49 -6.31 15.90 5.37
CA PRO A 49 -5.52 15.57 4.20
C PRO A 49 -6.42 15.29 2.99
N LEU A 50 -5.97 15.67 1.80
CA LEU A 50 -6.63 15.26 0.56
C LEU A 50 -6.42 13.75 0.30
N TYR A 51 -5.24 13.23 0.65
CA TYR A 51 -4.86 11.82 0.51
C TYR A 51 -4.39 11.28 1.85
N LEU A 52 -5.09 10.27 2.36
CA LEU A 52 -4.76 9.54 3.57
C LEU A 52 -4.54 8.07 3.23
N SER A 53 -3.34 7.59 3.51
CA SER A 53 -3.03 6.18 3.45
C SER A 53 -2.98 5.57 4.86
N VAL A 54 -3.77 4.52 5.07
CA VAL A 54 -3.90 3.78 6.32
C VAL A 54 -3.25 2.42 6.12
N GLY A 55 -2.01 2.26 6.58
CA GLY A 55 -1.20 1.07 6.34
C GLY A 55 -0.30 1.20 5.11
N ASN A 56 1.00 0.92 5.29
CA ASN A 56 1.98 0.85 4.21
C ASN A 56 2.22 -0.59 3.79
N GLU A 57 2.16 -0.89 2.49
CA GLU A 57 2.52 -2.19 1.91
C GLU A 57 1.85 -3.36 2.64
N VAL A 58 0.54 -3.23 2.84
CA VAL A 58 -0.23 -4.05 3.79
C VAL A 58 -0.24 -5.54 3.42
N ASN A 59 -0.03 -5.86 2.15
CA ASN A 59 0.12 -7.23 1.67
C ASN A 59 1.34 -7.95 2.27
N LYS A 60 2.37 -7.24 2.73
CA LYS A 60 3.49 -7.87 3.48
C LYS A 60 3.02 -8.48 4.80
N TRP A 61 2.03 -7.86 5.45
CA TRP A 61 1.43 -8.44 6.64
C TRP A 61 0.65 -9.71 6.32
N TYR A 62 -0.15 -9.68 5.25
CA TYR A 62 -0.86 -10.86 4.76
C TYR A 62 0.08 -12.01 4.41
N GLU A 63 1.20 -11.76 3.71
CA GLU A 63 2.14 -12.85 3.38
C GLU A 63 2.78 -13.47 4.63
N LYS A 64 2.98 -12.68 5.70
CA LYS A 64 3.58 -13.17 6.94
C LYS A 64 2.60 -13.92 7.85
N TYR A 65 1.39 -13.39 8.04
CA TYR A 65 0.43 -13.88 9.03
C TYR A 65 -0.79 -14.58 8.41
N GLY A 66 -0.95 -14.53 7.08
CA GLY A 66 -2.10 -15.08 6.39
C GLY A 66 -3.42 -14.42 6.79
N ALA A 67 -4.51 -15.18 6.65
CA ALA A 67 -5.87 -14.75 6.97
C ALA A 67 -6.64 -15.79 7.82
N ASP A 68 -5.94 -16.53 8.68
CA ASP A 68 -6.60 -17.44 9.63
C ASP A 68 -7.36 -16.63 10.68
N ALA A 69 -8.67 -16.90 10.83
CA ALA A 69 -9.55 -16.26 11.79
C ALA A 69 -9.14 -16.48 13.26
N ASN A 70 -8.36 -17.53 13.54
CA ASN A 70 -7.86 -17.83 14.88
C ASN A 70 -6.48 -17.20 15.15
N ASP A 71 -5.79 -16.67 14.14
CA ASP A 71 -4.56 -15.93 14.33
C ASP A 71 -4.91 -14.49 14.74
N PRO A 72 -4.50 -14.02 15.94
CA PRO A 72 -4.77 -12.67 16.39
C PRO A 72 -4.08 -11.58 15.54
N ASN A 73 -3.16 -11.96 14.65
CA ASN A 73 -2.56 -11.12 13.62
C ASN A 73 -3.08 -11.41 12.20
N GLY A 74 -4.08 -12.27 12.03
CA GLY A 74 -4.66 -12.56 10.73
C GLY A 74 -5.13 -11.30 10.00
N PHE A 75 -4.86 -11.22 8.70
CA PHE A 75 -5.03 -10.00 7.91
C PHE A 75 -6.48 -9.47 7.88
N GLN A 76 -7.48 -10.33 8.04
CA GLN A 76 -8.88 -9.94 8.18
C GLN A 76 -9.12 -8.91 9.29
N HIS A 77 -8.30 -8.91 10.35
CA HIS A 77 -8.39 -7.91 11.41
C HIS A 77 -8.01 -6.51 10.91
N PHE A 78 -7.04 -6.41 10.00
CA PHE A 78 -6.68 -5.13 9.38
C PHE A 78 -7.75 -4.69 8.39
N VAL A 79 -8.30 -5.58 7.55
CA VAL A 79 -9.38 -5.24 6.62
C VAL A 79 -10.56 -4.59 7.37
N ASN A 80 -11.05 -5.24 8.43
CA ASN A 80 -12.12 -4.70 9.25
C ASN A 80 -11.75 -3.35 9.90
N LEU A 81 -10.51 -3.22 10.41
CA LEU A 81 -10.02 -1.96 11.00
C LEU A 81 -9.98 -0.82 9.98
N TYR A 82 -9.49 -1.11 8.78
CA TYR A 82 -9.41 -0.18 7.68
C TYR A 82 -10.81 0.32 7.28
N GLU A 83 -11.80 -0.57 7.18
CA GLU A 83 -13.18 -0.19 6.89
C GLU A 83 -13.82 0.69 7.97
N GLU A 84 -13.60 0.37 9.25
CA GLU A 84 -14.04 1.21 10.38
C GLU A 84 -13.43 2.63 10.27
N ILE A 85 -12.13 2.71 9.97
CA ILE A 85 -11.42 3.98 9.79
C ILE A 85 -11.98 4.74 8.59
N TYR A 86 -12.18 4.07 7.46
CA TYR A 86 -12.74 4.65 6.25
C TYR A 86 -14.09 5.32 6.54
N ASP A 87 -15.03 4.58 7.13
CA ASP A 87 -16.38 5.08 7.42
C ASP A 87 -16.35 6.31 8.36
N CYS A 88 -15.46 6.31 9.35
CA CYS A 88 -15.26 7.44 10.25
C CYS A 88 -14.62 8.65 9.55
N VAL A 89 -13.57 8.44 8.75
CA VAL A 89 -12.92 9.52 7.99
C VAL A 89 -13.88 10.14 7.00
N LYS A 90 -14.70 9.34 6.29
CA LYS A 90 -15.71 9.86 5.36
C LYS A 90 -16.78 10.70 6.03
N LYS A 91 -17.12 10.42 7.29
CA LYS A 91 -18.02 11.29 8.08
C LYS A 91 -17.35 12.61 8.49
N LEU A 92 -16.05 12.59 8.80
CA LEU A 92 -15.29 13.77 9.24
C LEU A 92 -14.88 14.69 8.09
N THR A 93 -14.37 14.11 7.01
CA THR A 93 -13.84 14.80 5.83
C THR A 93 -14.18 14.00 4.56
N PRO A 94 -15.43 14.11 4.03
CA PRO A 94 -15.90 13.34 2.88
C PRO A 94 -14.99 13.42 1.63
N GLN A 95 -14.28 14.54 1.48
CA GLN A 95 -13.35 14.81 0.39
C GLN A 95 -12.01 14.08 0.49
N THR A 96 -11.62 13.61 1.68
CA THR A 96 -10.37 12.87 1.88
C THR A 96 -10.43 11.55 1.12
N LYS A 97 -9.44 11.30 0.27
CA LYS A 97 -9.24 10.01 -0.41
C LYS A 97 -8.49 9.08 0.54
N VAL A 98 -9.14 8.00 0.92
CA VAL A 98 -8.66 6.99 1.86
C VAL A 98 -8.33 5.72 1.09
N PHE A 99 -7.13 5.21 1.35
CA PHE A 99 -6.62 3.98 0.74
C PHE A 99 -5.59 3.34 1.67
N CYS A 100 -5.04 2.20 1.27
CA CYS A 100 -3.80 1.65 1.80
C CYS A 100 -2.86 1.36 0.62
N THR A 101 -1.57 1.19 0.87
CA THR A 101 -0.61 0.87 -0.20
C THR A 101 -0.31 -0.63 -0.23
N PHE A 102 -0.02 -1.13 -1.43
CA PHE A 102 0.35 -2.52 -1.69
C PHE A 102 1.73 -2.57 -2.33
N ALA A 103 2.63 -3.39 -1.79
CA ALA A 103 3.89 -3.67 -2.45
C ALA A 103 3.63 -4.50 -3.71
N ARG A 104 4.06 -4.01 -4.88
CA ARG A 104 3.99 -4.80 -6.12
C ARG A 104 5.05 -5.90 -6.14
N GLU A 105 6.19 -5.65 -5.50
CA GLU A 105 7.33 -6.56 -5.37
C GLU A 105 7.74 -6.77 -3.91
N ILE A 106 8.21 -7.99 -3.59
CA ILE A 106 8.98 -8.24 -2.38
C ILE A 106 10.46 -8.09 -2.72
N VAL A 107 10.95 -6.86 -2.57
CA VAL A 107 12.31 -6.45 -2.99
C VAL A 107 13.39 -7.34 -2.37
N SER A 108 13.24 -7.74 -1.10
CA SER A 108 14.20 -8.61 -0.40
C SER A 108 14.27 -10.04 -0.95
N GLU A 109 13.26 -10.47 -1.71
CA GLU A 109 13.13 -11.83 -2.23
C GLU A 109 13.24 -11.89 -3.77
N ASN A 110 13.46 -10.74 -4.41
CA ASN A 110 13.56 -10.59 -5.86
C ASN A 110 12.37 -11.17 -6.65
N ARG A 111 11.16 -11.04 -6.11
CA ARG A 111 9.93 -11.57 -6.71
C ARG A 111 8.78 -10.58 -6.63
N GLU A 112 7.76 -10.87 -7.43
CA GLU A 112 6.45 -10.25 -7.31
C GLU A 112 5.77 -10.63 -5.98
N ALA A 113 4.99 -9.70 -5.42
CA ALA A 113 4.21 -9.97 -4.22
C ALA A 113 2.88 -10.67 -4.55
N ASP A 114 2.32 -11.37 -3.58
CA ASP A 114 0.96 -11.90 -3.67
C ASP A 114 -0.06 -10.76 -3.53
N LEU A 115 -0.84 -10.54 -4.59
CA LEU A 115 -1.88 -9.52 -4.67
C LEU A 115 -3.30 -10.07 -4.48
N ASN A 116 -3.47 -11.38 -4.21
CA ASN A 116 -4.78 -11.97 -3.93
C ASN A 116 -5.47 -11.31 -2.74
N VAL A 117 -4.69 -10.73 -1.83
CA VAL A 117 -5.16 -9.95 -0.69
C VAL A 117 -6.08 -8.78 -1.08
N LEU A 118 -5.95 -8.26 -2.31
CA LEU A 118 -6.85 -7.20 -2.81
C LEU A 118 -8.32 -7.65 -2.81
N SER A 119 -8.59 -8.93 -3.04
CA SER A 119 -9.94 -9.49 -3.02
C SER A 119 -10.60 -9.52 -1.64
N MET A 120 -9.83 -9.27 -0.57
CA MET A 120 -10.36 -9.22 0.79
C MET A 120 -11.00 -7.87 1.14
N PHE A 121 -10.73 -6.81 0.36
CA PHE A 121 -11.27 -5.48 0.63
C PHE A 121 -12.65 -5.29 -0.01
N ASP A 122 -13.54 -4.56 0.67
CA ASP A 122 -14.71 -3.98 0.05
C ASP A 122 -14.29 -2.89 -0.95
N PRO A 123 -14.56 -3.06 -2.27
CA PRO A 123 -14.22 -2.05 -3.26
C PRO A 123 -14.87 -0.70 -2.97
N GLU A 124 -16.06 -0.63 -2.36
CA GLU A 124 -16.74 0.64 -2.06
C GLU A 124 -16.05 1.44 -0.94
N LYS A 125 -15.19 0.78 -0.15
CA LYS A 125 -14.44 1.39 0.95
C LYS A 125 -12.97 1.67 0.62
N MET A 126 -12.63 1.75 -0.65
CA MET A 126 -11.31 2.17 -1.11
C MET A 126 -11.43 3.18 -2.24
N ASP A 127 -10.84 4.37 -2.04
CA ASP A 127 -10.91 5.43 -3.06
C ASP A 127 -9.92 5.23 -4.21
N LEU A 128 -8.77 4.62 -3.92
CA LEU A 128 -7.62 4.52 -4.83
C LEU A 128 -6.92 3.17 -4.63
N LEU A 129 -6.47 2.57 -5.73
CA LEU A 129 -5.54 1.44 -5.68
C LEU A 129 -4.12 1.97 -5.82
N VAL A 130 -3.31 1.89 -4.76
CA VAL A 130 -1.99 2.52 -4.73
C VAL A 130 -0.89 1.51 -4.46
N PHE A 131 0.15 1.53 -5.29
CA PHE A 131 1.30 0.64 -5.14
C PHE A 131 2.54 1.35 -4.57
N THR A 132 3.42 0.58 -3.96
CA THR A 132 4.87 0.80 -4.06
C THR A 132 5.39 -0.12 -5.16
N SER A 133 6.28 0.38 -6.03
CA SER A 133 6.74 -0.39 -7.19
C SER A 133 8.22 -0.16 -7.52
N TYR A 134 8.96 -1.25 -7.56
CA TYR A 134 10.39 -1.32 -7.89
C TYR A 134 10.66 -2.50 -8.82
N PRO A 135 10.26 -2.45 -10.10
CA PRO A 135 10.27 -3.61 -10.97
C PRO A 135 11.65 -4.24 -11.19
N TYR A 136 12.72 -3.44 -11.09
CA TYR A 136 14.11 -3.92 -11.16
C TYR A 136 14.45 -4.97 -10.10
N ALA A 137 13.65 -5.08 -9.02
CA ALA A 137 13.86 -6.08 -8.00
C ALA A 137 13.45 -7.48 -8.47
N VAL A 138 12.57 -7.61 -9.47
CA VAL A 138 12.10 -8.93 -9.92
C VAL A 138 13.18 -9.62 -10.76
N GLN A 139 13.46 -10.87 -10.43
CA GLN A 139 14.38 -11.69 -11.21
C GLN A 139 13.96 -11.74 -12.69
N GLY A 140 14.88 -11.34 -13.57
CA GLY A 140 14.65 -11.31 -15.02
C GLY A 140 14.31 -9.93 -15.58
N ILE A 141 14.01 -8.94 -14.74
CA ILE A 141 13.78 -7.55 -15.16
C ILE A 141 15.08 -6.75 -14.93
N ASN A 142 15.86 -6.53 -15.99
CA ASN A 142 17.17 -5.86 -15.91
C ASN A 142 17.20 -4.50 -16.61
N LYS A 143 16.20 -4.20 -17.44
CA LYS A 143 16.00 -2.89 -18.08
C LYS A 143 14.50 -2.56 -18.11
N PRO A 144 14.11 -1.29 -18.25
CA PRO A 144 12.70 -0.90 -18.22
C PRO A 144 11.82 -1.61 -19.27
N SER A 145 12.41 -1.98 -20.42
CA SER A 145 11.72 -2.72 -21.48
C SER A 145 11.52 -4.21 -21.21
N ASP A 146 12.07 -4.74 -20.10
CA ASP A 146 11.78 -6.11 -19.66
C ASP A 146 10.47 -6.19 -18.86
N ILE A 147 9.92 -5.04 -18.44
CA ILE A 147 8.65 -5.00 -17.69
C ILE A 147 7.51 -5.41 -18.64
N PRO A 148 6.73 -6.45 -18.31
CA PRO A 148 5.60 -6.86 -19.12
C PRO A 148 4.52 -5.76 -19.24
N ASP A 149 3.88 -5.64 -20.40
CA ASP A 149 2.80 -4.65 -20.61
C ASP A 149 1.62 -4.84 -19.63
N ASN A 150 1.38 -6.08 -19.21
CA ASN A 150 0.31 -6.45 -18.29
C ASN A 150 0.74 -6.47 -16.81
N TYR A 151 1.91 -5.93 -16.47
CA TYR A 151 2.52 -6.10 -15.14
C TYR A 151 1.67 -5.59 -13.97
N TYR A 152 0.69 -4.71 -14.18
CA TYR A 152 -0.25 -4.25 -13.14
C TYR A 152 -1.69 -4.75 -13.34
N PHE A 153 -1.96 -5.52 -14.39
CA PHE A 153 -3.33 -5.79 -14.82
C PHE A 153 -4.08 -6.70 -13.85
N ASP A 154 -3.41 -7.69 -13.26
CA ASP A 154 -4.05 -8.62 -12.34
C ASP A 154 -4.65 -7.90 -11.13
N ALA A 155 -3.98 -6.86 -10.64
CA ALA A 155 -4.47 -6.05 -9.53
C ALA A 155 -5.68 -5.17 -9.92
N LEU A 156 -5.73 -4.70 -11.18
CA LEU A 156 -6.87 -3.94 -11.70
C LEU A 156 -8.14 -4.79 -11.78
N ASN A 157 -8.01 -6.11 -11.91
CA ASN A 157 -9.15 -7.02 -11.94
C ASN A 157 -9.79 -7.20 -10.55
N CYS A 158 -9.02 -7.07 -9.47
CA CYS A 158 -9.54 -7.19 -8.09
C CYS A 158 -10.32 -5.95 -7.63
N LEU A 159 -9.92 -4.77 -8.10
CA LEU A 159 -10.54 -3.49 -7.77
C LEU A 159 -10.84 -2.71 -9.05
N PRO A 160 -11.86 -3.13 -9.82
CA PRO A 160 -12.20 -2.50 -11.09
C PRO A 160 -12.60 -1.04 -10.88
N ASP A 161 -12.34 -0.21 -11.89
CA ASP A 161 -12.69 1.21 -11.95
C ASP A 161 -12.06 2.12 -10.88
N LYS A 162 -11.16 1.59 -10.04
CA LYS A 162 -10.40 2.40 -9.09
C LYS A 162 -9.29 3.17 -9.81
N PRO A 163 -9.16 4.49 -9.57
CA PRO A 163 -7.99 5.21 -10.00
C PRO A 163 -6.73 4.59 -9.38
N VAL A 164 -5.72 4.36 -10.21
CA VAL A 164 -4.45 3.77 -9.79
C VAL A 164 -3.41 4.84 -9.53
N GLY A 165 -2.67 4.67 -8.45
CA GLY A 165 -1.55 5.53 -8.08
C GLY A 165 -0.31 4.75 -7.67
N PHE A 166 0.79 5.48 -7.52
CA PHE A 166 2.03 4.98 -6.94
C PHE A 166 2.43 5.94 -5.83
N SER A 167 2.58 5.41 -4.62
CA SER A 167 3.14 6.14 -3.47
C SER A 167 4.67 6.14 -3.54
N GLU A 168 5.23 5.06 -4.07
CA GLU A 168 6.66 4.88 -4.34
C GLU A 168 6.80 4.22 -5.70
N LEU A 169 7.74 4.72 -6.50
CA LEU A 169 8.05 4.17 -7.82
C LEU A 169 9.53 4.42 -8.10
N GLY A 170 10.28 3.39 -8.48
CA GLY A 170 11.70 3.58 -8.72
C GLY A 170 12.35 2.57 -9.64
N TRP A 171 13.44 3.01 -10.25
CA TRP A 171 14.39 2.21 -11.00
C TRP A 171 15.80 2.43 -10.46
N SER A 172 16.57 1.37 -10.25
CA SER A 172 17.94 1.50 -9.75
C SER A 172 18.85 2.13 -10.81
N SER A 173 19.68 3.09 -10.41
CA SER A 173 20.69 3.71 -11.28
C SER A 173 22.01 2.91 -11.35
N MET A 174 22.04 1.69 -10.80
CA MET A 174 23.22 0.84 -10.89
C MET A 174 23.45 0.36 -12.34
N GLU A 175 24.70 0.21 -12.73
CA GLU A 175 25.09 -0.25 -14.09
C GLU A 175 24.47 -1.59 -14.49
N VAL A 176 24.30 -2.51 -13.53
CA VAL A 176 23.65 -3.82 -13.78
C VAL A 176 22.20 -3.67 -14.26
N PHE A 177 21.55 -2.54 -13.97
CA PHE A 177 20.20 -2.20 -14.39
C PHE A 177 20.16 -1.12 -15.50
N GLY A 178 21.28 -0.91 -16.20
CA GLY A 178 21.41 0.06 -17.30
C GLY A 178 21.72 1.50 -16.88
N GLY A 179 22.13 1.71 -15.62
CA GLY A 179 22.65 3.00 -15.15
C GLY A 179 21.59 4.11 -15.04
N GLU A 180 22.07 5.35 -14.92
CA GLU A 180 21.20 6.54 -14.84
C GLU A 180 20.30 6.71 -16.08
N GLN A 181 20.77 6.29 -17.26
CA GLN A 181 19.97 6.37 -18.48
C GLN A 181 18.73 5.48 -18.40
N ALA A 182 18.85 4.24 -17.93
CA ALA A 182 17.71 3.37 -17.75
C ALA A 182 16.72 3.91 -16.69
N GLN A 183 17.22 4.54 -15.64
CA GLN A 183 16.36 5.23 -14.66
C GLN A 183 15.60 6.41 -15.31
N ALA A 184 16.26 7.20 -16.15
CA ALA A 184 15.63 8.28 -16.90
C ALA A 184 14.58 7.78 -17.89
N ASP A 185 14.87 6.68 -18.60
CA ASP A 185 13.94 6.05 -19.54
C ASP A 185 12.69 5.53 -18.82
N PHE A 186 12.85 4.86 -17.68
CA PHE A 186 11.76 4.36 -16.85
C PHE A 186 10.84 5.48 -16.35
N THR A 187 11.42 6.55 -15.81
CA THR A 187 10.62 7.68 -15.30
C THR A 187 9.89 8.41 -16.43
N SER A 188 10.52 8.52 -17.60
CA SER A 188 9.92 9.16 -18.78
C SER A 188 8.79 8.32 -19.39
N SER A 189 8.96 6.99 -19.47
CA SER A 189 7.93 6.09 -20.00
C SER A 189 6.70 6.07 -19.09
N TRP A 190 6.89 6.14 -17.77
CA TRP A 190 5.77 6.23 -16.84
C TRP A 190 5.02 7.56 -16.92
N ALA A 191 5.75 8.67 -17.05
CA ALA A 191 5.15 9.99 -17.20
C ALA A 191 4.35 10.15 -18.50
N SER A 192 4.65 9.36 -19.55
CA SER A 192 3.88 9.35 -20.80
C SER A 192 2.65 8.43 -20.70
N HIS A 193 2.74 7.27 -20.05
CA HIS A 193 1.60 6.36 -19.84
C HIS A 193 0.48 6.98 -18.99
N GLN A 194 0.82 7.77 -17.97
CA GLN A 194 -0.22 8.47 -17.17
C GLN A 194 -0.94 9.58 -17.96
N ARG A 195 -0.29 10.20 -18.95
CA ARG A 195 -0.92 11.25 -19.79
C ARG A 195 -1.83 10.68 -20.86
N ALA A 196 -1.61 9.44 -21.31
CA ALA A 196 -2.42 8.80 -22.32
C ALA A 196 -3.76 8.24 -21.78
N ARG A 197 -3.95 8.21 -20.45
CA ARG A 197 -5.17 7.71 -19.78
C ARG A 197 -6.09 8.82 -19.22
N ASN A 198 -5.73 10.08 -19.41
CA ASN A 198 -6.55 11.27 -19.08
C ASN A 198 -7.00 11.99 -20.34
#